data_AF-A0A1U7XJC8-F1
#
_entry.id   AF-A0A1U7XJC8-F1
#
_cell.length_a   1.000
_cell.length_b   1.000
_cell.length_c   1.000
_cell.angle_alpha   90.00
_cell.angle_beta   90.00
_cell.angle_gamma   90.00
#
_symmetry.space_group_name_H-M   'P 1'
#
loop_
_entity.id
_entity.type
_entity.pdbx_description
1 polymer ?
#
loop_
_entity_poly.entity_id
_entity_poly.type
_entity_poly.pdbx_seq_one_letter_code
_entity_poly.pdbx_strand_id
1 'polypeptide(L)'
;MNFLPRCWSYSETSESRGGESSSSNTNGGFGKDGLLWFHDIGKYGSGEFSMAIVQANQVLEDQSQIESGPFGTFVGVYDGHGGPDTARYVCDHLFQHFQAASAEGNGVVTAETIQRAFLETERGFTSLVSENWNSRPQMATVGSCCLVGAIYQQTLFVANLGDSRVVLGKKVGNTGEIAAIQLSTEHNANIESIRWELKDLHPNDPQIVVLRHGVWRVKGIIQVSRSIGDVYLKHTKYCREPINGKFRVSEPINMPVLLATPSILTHPIHPNDSFLIFASDGLWEHLSNEKAVQIVQSHPRKGSAKRLVKAALHEAAKKREMRYSDLRNIGKKLGGFLPKAQSGD
;
A
#
# COMPACT_ATOMS: atom_id res chain seq x y z
N MET A 1 22.57 1.24 7.12
CA MET A 1 21.65 1.10 5.98
C MET A 1 20.60 2.19 6.10
N ASN A 2 20.42 3.01 5.07
CA ASN A 2 19.34 4.00 5.07
C ASN A 2 18.00 3.25 5.07
N PHE A 3 17.29 3.28 6.19
CA PHE A 3 16.00 2.60 6.38
C PHE A 3 14.83 3.30 5.68
N LEU A 4 15.12 4.33 4.88
CA LEU A 4 14.15 5.11 4.13
C LEU A 4 14.28 4.74 2.64
N PRO A 5 13.18 4.35 1.97
CA PRO A 5 13.15 4.11 0.53
C PRO A 5 13.67 5.29 -0.28
N ARG A 6 13.96 5.04 -1.57
CA ARG A 6 14.27 6.08 -2.58
C ARG A 6 13.32 7.28 -2.53
N CYS A 7 12.05 7.05 -2.21
CA CYS A 7 11.00 8.08 -2.17
C CYS A 7 11.10 9.06 -0.99
N TRP A 8 11.91 8.72 0.02
CA TRP A 8 12.15 9.53 1.21
C TRP A 8 13.63 9.94 1.33
N SER A 9 14.50 9.47 0.43
CA SER A 9 15.89 9.89 0.35
C SER A 9 16.02 11.18 -0.47
N TYR A 10 16.56 12.23 0.15
CA TYR A 10 17.00 13.43 -0.53
C TYR A 10 18.10 13.07 -1.53
N SER A 11 17.87 13.23 -2.83
CA SER A 11 18.87 12.97 -3.87
C SER A 11 19.55 14.28 -4.27
N GLU A 12 20.67 14.62 -3.63
CA GLU A 12 21.63 15.61 -4.16
C GLU A 12 22.38 15.01 -5.36
N THR A 13 21.72 14.86 -6.51
CA THR A 13 22.43 14.51 -7.75
C THR A 13 21.82 15.22 -8.95
N SER A 14 21.95 16.54 -8.98
CA SER A 14 22.00 17.29 -10.23
C SER A 14 22.54 18.70 -9.98
N GLU A 15 23.83 18.84 -9.63
CA GLU A 15 24.52 20.13 -9.85
C GLU A 15 26.04 19.97 -9.76
N SER A 16 26.67 19.73 -10.90
CA SER A 16 28.07 20.11 -11.11
C SER A 16 28.22 20.72 -12.50
N ARG A 17 27.94 22.03 -12.59
CA ARG A 17 28.63 23.03 -13.41
C ARG A 17 27.98 24.39 -13.14
N GLY A 18 28.82 25.36 -12.80
CA GLY A 18 28.45 26.57 -12.08
C GLY A 18 27.75 27.66 -12.88
N GLY A 19 27.27 28.65 -12.13
CA GLY A 19 26.68 29.89 -12.63
C GLY A 19 25.86 30.55 -11.53
N GLU A 20 26.23 31.77 -11.17
CA GLU A 20 25.67 32.56 -10.06
C GLU A 20 24.19 32.93 -10.22
N SER A 21 23.54 33.03 -9.06
CA SER A 21 22.30 33.77 -8.72
C SER A 21 21.05 33.58 -9.60
N SER A 22 20.07 32.87 -9.07
CA SER A 22 18.78 33.48 -8.70
C SER A 22 17.99 32.56 -7.78
N SER A 23 17.58 33.09 -6.64
CA SER A 23 16.76 32.41 -5.63
C SER A 23 15.39 32.02 -6.21
N SER A 24 15.11 30.72 -6.34
CA SER A 24 13.74 30.22 -6.46
C SER A 24 13.39 29.37 -5.23
N ASN A 25 12.44 29.89 -4.46
CA ASN A 25 12.06 29.47 -3.13
C ASN A 25 11.05 28.30 -3.24
N THR A 26 11.49 27.04 -3.32
CA THR A 26 10.59 25.86 -3.31
C THR A 26 10.27 25.43 -1.87
N ASN A 27 9.43 26.23 -1.20
CA ASN A 27 9.17 26.12 0.23
C ASN A 27 8.10 25.04 0.60
N GLY A 28 8.40 23.77 0.31
CA GLY A 28 7.59 22.59 0.64
C GLY A 28 8.39 21.54 1.41
N GLY A 29 8.88 21.89 2.62
CA GLY A 29 9.87 21.08 3.33
C GLY A 29 9.44 19.65 3.67
N PHE A 30 10.34 18.69 3.42
CA PHE A 30 10.34 17.40 4.10
C PHE A 30 10.51 17.63 5.60
N GLY A 31 9.82 16.83 6.41
CA GLY A 31 9.94 16.91 7.85
C GLY A 31 9.77 15.57 8.53
N LYS A 32 10.30 15.49 9.75
CA LYS A 32 10.20 14.34 10.64
C LYS A 32 9.77 14.81 12.03
N ASP A 33 8.75 14.18 12.59
CA ASP A 33 8.26 14.41 13.95
C ASP A 33 8.12 13.06 14.67
N GLY A 34 9.18 12.65 15.39
CA GLY A 34 9.26 11.33 16.01
C GLY A 34 9.27 10.19 14.97
N LEU A 35 8.20 9.39 14.96
CA LEU A 35 7.98 8.28 14.02
C LEU A 35 7.14 8.68 12.80
N LEU A 36 6.85 9.97 12.63
CA LEU A 36 6.09 10.51 11.50
C LEU A 36 7.05 11.21 10.53
N TRP A 37 7.12 10.75 9.29
CA TRP A 37 7.77 11.45 8.19
C TRP A 37 6.71 12.03 7.27
N PHE A 38 6.96 13.21 6.72
CA PHE A 38 6.02 13.88 5.84
C PHE A 38 6.71 14.78 4.82
N HIS A 39 6.05 14.96 3.69
CA HIS A 39 6.32 15.98 2.70
C HIS A 39 5.06 16.81 2.55
N ASP A 40 5.12 18.07 3.00
CA ASP A 40 3.92 18.89 3.11
C ASP A 40 3.34 19.24 1.73
N ILE A 41 4.17 19.58 0.76
CA ILE A 41 3.74 19.74 -0.63
C ILE A 41 4.92 19.52 -1.58
N GLY A 42 4.75 18.60 -2.53
CA GLY A 42 5.65 18.37 -3.65
C GLY A 42 4.92 18.60 -4.97
N LYS A 43 5.68 18.66 -6.07
CA LYS A 43 5.14 18.78 -7.43
C LYS A 43 5.60 17.62 -8.28
N TYR A 44 4.71 17.14 -9.12
CA TYR A 44 4.91 16.00 -9.99
C TYR A 44 4.17 16.21 -11.32
N GLY A 45 4.40 15.35 -12.32
CA GLY A 45 3.90 15.57 -13.68
C GLY A 45 2.39 15.83 -13.81
N SER A 46 1.59 15.28 -12.89
CA SER A 46 0.12 15.41 -12.90
C SER A 46 -0.43 16.35 -11.81
N GLY A 47 0.41 17.07 -11.07
CA GLY A 47 -0.04 18.07 -10.09
C GLY A 47 0.78 18.12 -8.80
N GLU A 48 0.17 18.68 -7.78
CA GLU A 48 0.74 18.79 -6.43
C GLU A 48 0.37 17.56 -5.59
N PHE A 49 1.26 17.13 -4.71
CA PHE A 49 0.99 16.03 -3.77
C PHE A 49 1.44 16.40 -2.36
N SER A 50 0.84 15.75 -1.36
CA SER A 50 1.33 15.72 0.02
C SER A 50 1.45 14.25 0.41
N MET A 51 2.45 13.93 1.22
CA MET A 51 2.77 12.56 1.60
C MET A 51 3.11 12.49 3.08
N ALA A 52 2.69 11.44 3.76
CA ALA A 52 3.05 11.20 5.16
C ALA A 52 3.03 9.70 5.45
N ILE A 53 3.94 9.26 6.30
CA ILE A 53 4.03 7.88 6.78
C ILE A 53 4.37 7.89 8.26
N VAL A 54 3.71 7.04 9.04
CA VAL A 54 4.01 6.86 10.46
C VAL A 54 4.45 5.42 10.70
N GLN A 55 5.59 5.24 11.35
CA GLN A 55 6.05 3.91 11.74
C GLN A 55 5.28 3.43 12.97
N ALA A 56 4.45 2.41 12.75
CA ALA A 56 3.73 1.68 13.79
C ALA A 56 4.51 0.47 14.32
N ASN A 57 5.16 -0.28 13.44
CA ASN A 57 5.87 -1.51 13.78
C ASN A 57 7.34 -1.25 14.19
N GLN A 58 7.99 -2.25 14.80
CA GLN A 58 9.42 -2.15 15.17
C GLN A 58 10.30 -1.83 13.95
N VAL A 59 9.91 -2.37 12.78
CA VAL A 59 10.44 -2.00 11.47
C VAL A 59 9.27 -1.49 10.64
N LEU A 60 9.44 -0.36 9.95
CA LEU A 60 8.43 0.14 9.03
C LEU A 60 8.28 -0.83 7.85
N GLU A 61 7.10 -1.44 7.73
CA GLU A 61 6.77 -2.38 6.66
C GLU A 61 6.17 -1.67 5.45
N ASP A 62 5.29 -0.69 5.66
CA ASP A 62 4.72 0.16 4.61
C ASP A 62 5.82 0.84 3.78
N GLN A 63 5.68 0.74 2.47
CA GLN A 63 6.46 1.47 1.48
C GLN A 63 5.52 2.28 0.59
N SER A 64 6.09 3.22 -0.14
CA SER A 64 5.29 4.14 -0.95
C SER A 64 6.20 4.82 -1.96
N GLN A 65 5.68 5.07 -3.15
CA GLN A 65 6.44 5.72 -4.22
C GLN A 65 5.61 6.67 -5.06
N ILE A 66 6.28 7.70 -5.58
CA ILE A 66 5.72 8.60 -6.59
C ILE A 66 6.80 8.78 -7.64
N GLU A 67 6.53 8.36 -8.87
CA GLU A 67 7.51 8.25 -9.95
C GLU A 67 6.98 8.82 -11.26
N SER A 68 7.83 9.52 -12.02
CA SER A 68 7.45 10.20 -13.27
C SER A 68 8.01 9.37 -14.41
N GLY A 69 7.17 9.00 -15.36
CA GLY A 69 7.58 8.21 -16.53
C GLY A 69 6.96 8.72 -17.83
N PRO A 70 7.26 8.05 -18.95
CA PRO A 70 6.63 8.31 -20.25
C PRO A 70 5.09 8.26 -20.21
N PHE A 71 4.54 7.53 -19.23
CA PHE A 71 3.12 7.40 -18.99
C PHE A 71 2.52 8.43 -18.00
N GLY A 72 3.28 9.45 -17.58
CA GLY A 72 2.82 10.46 -16.61
C GLY A 72 3.20 10.10 -15.18
N THR A 73 2.26 10.25 -14.24
CA THR A 73 2.51 10.07 -12.80
C THR A 73 2.11 8.67 -12.35
N PHE A 74 3.02 7.97 -11.69
CA PHE A 74 2.77 6.73 -10.96
C PHE A 74 2.77 7.02 -9.45
N VAL A 75 1.79 6.49 -8.74
CA VAL A 75 1.69 6.51 -7.28
C VAL A 75 1.55 5.08 -6.79
N GLY A 76 2.36 4.66 -5.82
CA GLY A 76 2.28 3.36 -5.17
C GLY A 76 2.19 3.48 -3.66
N VAL A 77 1.31 2.69 -3.06
CA VAL A 77 1.24 2.45 -1.61
C VAL A 77 1.28 0.95 -1.38
N TYR A 78 2.30 0.49 -0.66
CA TYR A 78 2.60 -0.92 -0.47
C TYR A 78 2.56 -1.23 1.01
N ASP A 79 1.51 -1.91 1.45
CA ASP A 79 1.36 -2.25 2.86
C ASP A 79 1.97 -3.62 3.11
N GLY A 80 3.14 -3.63 3.76
CA GLY A 80 3.88 -4.85 4.06
C GLY A 80 3.38 -5.57 5.30
N HIS A 81 3.57 -6.89 5.34
CA HIS A 81 3.30 -7.72 6.52
C HIS A 81 4.24 -8.93 6.61
N GLY A 82 4.49 -9.36 7.84
CA GLY A 82 5.43 -10.44 8.15
C GLY A 82 6.90 -10.05 8.01
N GLY A 83 7.17 -8.81 7.60
CA GLY A 83 8.47 -8.23 7.30
C GLY A 83 8.37 -7.20 6.17
N PRO A 84 9.37 -6.32 6.02
CA PRO A 84 9.34 -5.25 5.01
C PRO A 84 9.81 -5.72 3.61
N ASP A 85 10.33 -6.93 3.49
CA ASP A 85 11.11 -7.37 2.31
C ASP A 85 10.27 -7.35 1.02
N THR A 86 9.02 -7.82 1.07
CA THR A 86 8.13 -7.81 -0.11
C THR A 86 7.76 -6.40 -0.52
N ALA A 87 7.33 -5.54 0.41
CA ALA A 87 6.95 -4.17 0.10
C ALA A 87 8.14 -3.36 -0.45
N ARG A 88 9.35 -3.60 0.05
CA ARG A 88 10.60 -3.02 -0.51
C ARG A 88 10.88 -3.53 -1.91
N TYR A 89 10.77 -4.84 -2.13
CA TYR A 89 10.95 -5.42 -3.46
C TYR A 89 9.97 -4.82 -4.47
N VAL A 90 8.69 -4.71 -4.11
CA VAL A 90 7.66 -4.06 -4.94
C VAL A 90 8.05 -2.61 -5.24
N CYS A 91 8.49 -1.86 -4.23
CA CYS A 91 8.93 -0.47 -4.40
C CYS A 91 10.12 -0.33 -5.37
N ASP A 92 11.04 -1.29 -5.37
CA ASP A 92 12.23 -1.23 -6.22
C ASP A 92 11.96 -1.67 -7.68
N HIS A 93 10.95 -2.53 -7.91
CA HIS A 93 10.78 -3.24 -9.19
C HIS A 93 9.48 -2.92 -9.93
N LEU A 94 8.36 -2.67 -9.25
CA LEU A 94 7.05 -2.61 -9.91
C LEU A 94 6.96 -1.49 -10.95
N PHE A 95 7.51 -0.32 -10.66
CA PHE A 95 7.55 0.78 -11.62
C PHE A 95 8.40 0.47 -12.85
N GLN A 96 9.53 -0.23 -12.67
CA GLN A 96 10.41 -0.63 -13.77
C GLN A 96 9.72 -1.65 -14.67
N HIS A 97 9.05 -2.65 -14.08
CA HIS A 97 8.24 -3.60 -14.84
C HIS A 97 7.09 -2.91 -15.57
N PHE A 98 6.49 -1.90 -14.95
CA PHE A 98 5.46 -1.09 -15.57
C PHE A 98 5.98 -0.26 -16.77
N GLN A 99 7.17 0.35 -16.63
CA GLN A 99 7.86 1.04 -17.73
C GLN A 99 8.20 0.10 -18.89
N ALA A 100 8.79 -1.06 -18.60
CA ALA A 100 9.13 -2.06 -19.60
C ALA A 100 7.86 -2.55 -20.33
N ALA A 101 6.81 -2.85 -19.57
CA ALA A 101 5.55 -3.31 -20.14
C ALA A 101 4.91 -2.25 -21.05
N SER A 102 4.91 -0.97 -20.62
CA SER A 102 4.37 0.11 -21.44
C SER A 102 5.20 0.34 -22.71
N ALA A 103 6.52 0.25 -22.64
CA ALA A 103 7.41 0.44 -23.78
C ALA A 103 7.17 -0.60 -24.89
N GLU A 104 6.93 -1.86 -24.53
CA GLU A 104 6.56 -2.91 -25.49
C GLU A 104 5.19 -2.66 -26.15
N GLY A 105 4.28 -1.99 -25.44
CA GLY A 105 2.96 -1.57 -25.94
C GLY A 105 2.94 -0.21 -26.63
N ASN A 106 4.04 0.20 -27.27
CA ASN A 106 4.19 1.52 -27.91
C ASN A 106 3.97 2.72 -26.97
N GLY A 107 4.29 2.58 -25.69
CA GLY A 107 4.14 3.64 -24.68
C GLY A 107 2.72 3.87 -24.20
N VAL A 108 1.79 2.94 -24.47
CA VAL A 108 0.41 3.01 -24.01
C VAL A 108 0.26 2.35 -22.65
N VAL A 109 -0.52 2.98 -21.76
CA VAL A 109 -0.97 2.37 -20.51
C VAL A 109 -2.34 1.74 -20.71
N THR A 110 -2.44 0.45 -20.43
CA THR A 110 -3.69 -0.31 -20.41
C THR A 110 -3.78 -1.14 -19.13
N ALA A 111 -4.96 -1.71 -18.85
CA ALA A 111 -5.12 -2.68 -17.77
C ALA A 111 -4.17 -3.89 -17.93
N GLU A 112 -3.90 -4.32 -19.17
CA GLU A 112 -3.00 -5.44 -19.46
C GLU A 112 -1.54 -5.10 -19.13
N THR A 113 -1.10 -3.88 -19.47
CA THR A 113 0.24 -3.37 -19.10
C THR A 113 0.43 -3.38 -17.58
N ILE A 114 -0.57 -2.91 -16.84
CA ILE A 114 -0.58 -2.94 -15.36
C ILE A 114 -0.53 -4.39 -14.86
N GLN A 115 -1.43 -5.25 -15.34
CA GLN A 115 -1.52 -6.64 -14.89
C GLN A 115 -0.22 -7.40 -15.14
N ARG A 116 0.43 -7.17 -16.27
CA ARG A 116 1.75 -7.74 -16.58
C ARG A 116 2.83 -7.26 -15.64
N ALA A 117 2.86 -5.97 -15.29
CA ALA A 117 3.83 -5.44 -14.34
C ALA A 117 3.70 -6.10 -12.96
N PHE A 118 2.46 -6.31 -12.48
CA PHE A 118 2.20 -7.05 -11.24
C PHE A 118 2.64 -8.51 -11.34
N LEU A 119 2.33 -9.18 -12.45
CA LEU A 119 2.73 -10.56 -12.69
C LEU A 119 4.26 -10.75 -12.68
N GLU A 120 5.00 -9.87 -13.37
CA GLU A 120 6.46 -9.93 -13.39
C GLU A 120 7.06 -9.62 -12.01
N THR A 121 6.47 -8.69 -11.27
CA THR A 121 6.90 -8.38 -9.90
C THR A 121 6.70 -9.58 -8.96
N GLU A 122 5.55 -10.25 -9.04
CA GLU A 122 5.27 -11.47 -8.26
C GLU A 122 6.21 -12.63 -8.64
N ARG A 123 6.45 -12.82 -9.95
CA ARG A 123 7.38 -13.84 -10.45
C ARG A 123 8.79 -13.58 -9.94
N GLY A 124 9.27 -12.34 -10.04
CA GLY A 124 10.57 -11.93 -9.55
C GLY A 124 10.74 -12.18 -8.06
N PHE A 125 9.75 -11.80 -7.24
CA PHE A 125 9.80 -12.07 -5.80
C PHE A 125 9.75 -13.57 -5.46
N THR A 126 8.94 -14.34 -6.19
CA THR A 126 8.87 -15.81 -6.03
C THR A 126 10.19 -16.50 -6.37
N SER A 127 10.89 -16.03 -7.40
CA SER A 127 12.25 -16.48 -7.75
C SER A 127 13.24 -16.15 -6.64
N LEU A 128 13.18 -14.93 -6.08
CA LEU A 128 14.01 -14.53 -4.95
C LEU A 128 13.80 -15.43 -3.72
N VAL A 129 12.55 -15.79 -3.40
CA VAL A 129 12.23 -16.76 -2.35
C VAL A 129 12.81 -18.14 -2.67
N SER A 130 12.72 -18.59 -3.92
CA SER A 130 13.29 -19.88 -4.34
C SER A 130 14.80 -19.93 -4.16
N GLU A 131 15.52 -18.89 -4.58
CA GLU A 131 16.98 -18.78 -4.48
C GLU A 131 17.45 -18.74 -3.02
N ASN A 132 16.67 -18.11 -2.14
CA ASN A 132 17.01 -17.93 -0.73
C ASN A 132 16.35 -18.95 0.21
N TRP A 133 15.65 -19.96 -0.31
CA TRP A 133 14.84 -20.86 0.53
C TRP A 133 15.64 -21.56 1.63
N ASN A 134 16.87 -22.00 1.32
CA ASN A 134 17.71 -22.75 2.27
C ASN A 134 18.36 -21.84 3.34
N SER A 135 18.56 -20.55 3.06
CA SER A 135 19.25 -19.61 3.95
C SER A 135 18.30 -18.65 4.68
N ARG A 136 17.19 -18.28 4.05
CA ARG A 136 16.17 -17.33 4.54
C ARG A 136 14.74 -17.82 4.25
N PRO A 137 14.34 -19.00 4.73
CA PRO A 137 13.03 -19.60 4.47
C PRO A 137 11.84 -18.71 4.88
N GLN A 138 12.01 -17.87 5.90
CA GLN A 138 11.01 -16.90 6.35
C GLN A 138 10.58 -15.89 5.27
N MET A 139 11.39 -15.69 4.22
CA MET A 139 10.99 -14.85 3.09
C MET A 139 9.72 -15.34 2.40
N ALA A 140 9.43 -16.65 2.45
CA ALA A 140 8.19 -17.17 1.89
C ALA A 140 6.94 -16.68 2.63
N THR A 141 7.08 -16.23 3.89
CA THR A 141 5.97 -15.80 4.77
C THR A 141 5.78 -14.29 4.84
N VAL A 142 6.54 -13.53 4.05
CA VAL A 142 6.38 -12.08 3.95
C VAL A 142 5.54 -11.72 2.73
N GLY A 143 4.71 -10.69 2.84
CA GLY A 143 3.81 -10.26 1.78
C GLY A 143 3.60 -8.76 1.77
N SER A 144 2.92 -8.27 0.74
CA SER A 144 2.52 -6.88 0.63
C SER A 144 1.19 -6.74 -0.09
N CYS A 145 0.26 -5.99 0.48
CA CYS A 145 -0.80 -5.34 -0.29
C CYS A 145 -0.17 -4.28 -1.19
N CYS A 146 -0.73 -4.06 -2.37
CA CYS A 146 -0.21 -3.15 -3.38
C CYS A 146 -1.34 -2.35 -4.02
N LEU A 147 -1.35 -1.05 -3.77
CA LEU A 147 -2.24 -0.10 -4.42
C LEU A 147 -1.42 0.80 -5.35
N VAL A 148 -1.81 0.85 -6.62
CA VAL A 148 -1.17 1.67 -7.64
C VAL A 148 -2.19 2.59 -8.31
N GLY A 149 -1.80 3.84 -8.49
CA GLY A 149 -2.45 4.81 -9.37
C GLY A 149 -1.49 5.18 -10.51
N ALA A 150 -1.94 5.10 -11.76
CA ALA A 150 -1.21 5.62 -12.92
C ALA A 150 -2.06 6.65 -13.66
N ILE A 151 -1.54 7.87 -13.82
CA ILE A 151 -2.23 8.96 -14.53
C ILE A 151 -1.59 9.14 -15.90
N TYR A 152 -2.27 8.67 -16.93
CA TYR A 152 -1.84 8.72 -18.33
C TYR A 152 -2.93 9.35 -19.20
N GLN A 153 -2.59 10.37 -20.00
CA GLN A 153 -3.52 11.03 -20.94
C GLN A 153 -4.90 11.36 -20.34
N GLN A 154 -4.93 12.05 -19.18
CA GLN A 154 -6.16 12.41 -18.45
C GLN A 154 -7.01 11.20 -18.00
N THR A 155 -6.42 10.00 -17.95
CA THR A 155 -7.06 8.80 -17.43
C THR A 155 -6.29 8.33 -16.20
N LEU A 156 -7.00 8.09 -15.11
CA LEU A 156 -6.49 7.43 -13.92
C LEU A 156 -6.77 5.93 -14.04
N PHE A 157 -5.73 5.12 -13.93
CA PHE A 157 -5.84 3.69 -13.71
C PHE A 157 -5.54 3.38 -12.25
N VAL A 158 -6.43 2.66 -11.60
CA VAL A 158 -6.28 2.20 -10.22
C VAL A 158 -6.16 0.69 -10.22
N ALA A 159 -5.03 0.18 -9.76
CA ALA A 159 -4.80 -1.24 -9.57
C ALA A 159 -4.68 -1.52 -8.07
N ASN A 160 -5.55 -2.36 -7.52
CA ASN A 160 -5.52 -2.71 -6.11
C ASN A 160 -5.38 -4.21 -5.88
N LEU A 161 -4.56 -4.54 -4.91
CA LEU A 161 -4.23 -5.90 -4.51
C LEU A 161 -4.11 -5.87 -2.98
N GLY A 162 -5.06 -6.52 -2.28
CA GLY A 162 -5.21 -6.37 -0.83
C GLY A 162 -6.23 -5.29 -0.47
N ASP A 163 -6.04 -4.64 0.67
CA ASP A 163 -7.02 -3.79 1.38
C ASP A 163 -6.57 -2.34 1.64
N SER A 164 -5.49 -1.93 0.97
CA SER A 164 -5.26 -0.51 0.68
C SER A 164 -6.41 0.06 -0.17
N ARG A 165 -6.62 1.38 -0.11
CA ARG A 165 -7.74 2.03 -0.80
C ARG A 165 -7.37 3.40 -1.36
N VAL A 166 -7.98 3.72 -2.50
CA VAL A 166 -8.00 5.07 -3.07
C VAL A 166 -9.40 5.68 -3.03
N VAL A 167 -9.47 6.94 -2.59
CA VAL A 167 -10.72 7.72 -2.53
C VAL A 167 -10.55 9.03 -3.30
N LEU A 168 -11.48 9.31 -4.20
CA LEU A 168 -11.62 10.54 -4.94
C LEU A 168 -12.51 11.53 -4.17
N GLY A 169 -12.02 12.75 -3.98
CA GLY A 169 -12.84 13.90 -3.64
C GLY A 169 -13.39 14.56 -4.90
N LYS A 170 -14.69 14.38 -5.18
CA LYS A 170 -15.36 14.91 -6.38
C LYS A 170 -16.30 16.05 -6.01
N LYS A 171 -16.18 17.21 -6.68
CA LYS A 171 -17.16 18.30 -6.56
C LYS A 171 -18.53 17.84 -7.06
N VAL A 172 -19.54 18.01 -6.22
CA VAL A 172 -20.93 17.71 -6.54
C VAL A 172 -21.79 18.96 -6.39
N GLY A 173 -22.75 19.13 -7.30
CA GLY A 173 -23.62 20.30 -7.34
C GLY A 173 -22.87 21.64 -7.55
N ASN A 174 -23.58 22.73 -7.26
CA ASN A 174 -23.07 24.10 -7.43
C ASN A 174 -22.62 24.74 -6.10
N THR A 175 -22.75 24.03 -4.98
CA THR A 175 -22.50 24.53 -3.63
C THR A 175 -21.05 24.38 -3.18
N GLY A 176 -20.21 23.69 -3.97
CA GLY A 176 -18.82 23.39 -3.63
C GLY A 176 -18.67 22.19 -2.68
N GLU A 177 -19.73 21.41 -2.48
CA GLU A 177 -19.68 20.14 -1.74
C GLU A 177 -18.77 19.13 -2.44
N ILE A 178 -18.04 18.33 -1.66
CA ILE A 178 -17.17 17.26 -2.16
C ILE A 178 -17.70 15.91 -1.70
N ALA A 179 -18.12 15.08 -2.64
CA ALA A 179 -18.44 13.69 -2.40
C ALA A 179 -17.17 12.84 -2.30
N ALA A 180 -17.19 11.84 -1.43
CA ALA A 180 -16.15 10.82 -1.32
C ALA A 180 -16.52 9.60 -2.18
N ILE A 181 -15.70 9.29 -3.18
CA ILE A 181 -15.94 8.19 -4.11
C ILE A 181 -14.76 7.22 -4.04
N GLN A 182 -14.99 5.99 -3.57
CA GLN A 182 -13.97 4.95 -3.57
C GLN A 182 -13.72 4.45 -5.00
N LEU A 183 -12.45 4.40 -5.41
CA LEU A 183 -12.05 3.98 -6.76
C LEU A 183 -11.30 2.64 -6.79
N SER A 184 -11.27 1.91 -5.67
CA SER A 184 -10.62 0.60 -5.54
C SER A 184 -11.53 -0.46 -4.92
N THR A 185 -11.51 -1.66 -5.48
CA THR A 185 -12.05 -2.87 -4.83
C THR A 185 -11.05 -3.37 -3.79
N GLU A 186 -11.49 -3.59 -2.56
CA GLU A 186 -10.68 -4.14 -1.47
C GLU A 186 -10.81 -5.66 -1.39
N HIS A 187 -9.71 -6.34 -1.07
CA HIS A 187 -9.60 -7.80 -1.06
C HIS A 187 -9.33 -8.30 0.35
N ASN A 188 -10.27 -8.06 1.27
CA ASN A 188 -10.20 -8.45 2.68
C ASN A 188 -11.33 -9.41 3.04
N ALA A 189 -11.03 -10.50 3.75
CA ALA A 189 -12.00 -11.53 4.16
C ALA A 189 -13.10 -11.01 5.10
N ASN A 190 -12.94 -9.83 5.72
CA ASN A 190 -14.01 -9.19 6.47
C ASN A 190 -15.11 -8.61 5.57
N ILE A 191 -14.87 -8.47 4.27
CA ILE A 191 -15.87 -8.13 3.26
C ILE A 191 -16.59 -9.40 2.81
N GLU A 192 -17.93 -9.37 2.82
CA GLU A 192 -18.74 -10.54 2.53
C GLU A 192 -18.56 -11.10 1.12
N SER A 193 -18.53 -10.23 0.10
CA SER A 193 -18.29 -10.66 -1.29
C SER A 193 -16.96 -11.38 -1.47
N ILE A 194 -15.91 -10.97 -0.76
CA ILE A 194 -14.60 -11.64 -0.78
C ILE A 194 -14.67 -13.02 -0.12
N ARG A 195 -15.49 -13.21 0.91
CA ARG A 195 -15.73 -14.54 1.49
C ARG A 195 -16.42 -15.47 0.52
N TRP A 196 -17.38 -14.97 -0.25
CA TRP A 196 -18.05 -15.74 -1.30
C TRP A 196 -17.08 -16.10 -2.43
N GLU A 197 -16.30 -15.14 -2.93
CA GLU A 197 -15.25 -15.39 -3.94
C GLU A 197 -14.27 -16.48 -3.49
N LEU A 198 -13.78 -16.41 -2.25
CA LEU A 198 -12.87 -17.41 -1.69
C LEU A 198 -13.48 -18.82 -1.66
N LYS A 199 -14.76 -18.94 -1.26
CA LYS A 199 -15.49 -20.21 -1.22
C LYS A 199 -15.76 -20.77 -2.62
N ASP A 200 -16.12 -19.91 -3.56
CA ASP A 200 -16.40 -20.30 -4.95
C ASP A 200 -15.13 -20.78 -5.66
N LEU A 201 -13.99 -20.14 -5.39
CA LEU A 201 -12.69 -20.57 -5.91
C LEU A 201 -12.19 -21.86 -5.25
N HIS A 202 -12.59 -22.15 -4.01
CA HIS A 202 -12.12 -23.30 -3.25
C HIS A 202 -13.29 -24.13 -2.67
N PRO A 203 -14.17 -24.70 -3.52
CA PRO A 203 -15.41 -25.34 -3.07
C PRO A 203 -15.18 -26.59 -2.20
N ASN A 204 -13.97 -27.17 -2.27
CA ASN A 204 -13.58 -28.36 -1.52
C ASN A 204 -12.73 -28.04 -0.28
N ASP A 205 -12.50 -26.77 0.05
CA ASP A 205 -11.73 -26.34 1.23
C ASP A 205 -12.64 -25.62 2.23
N PRO A 206 -13.30 -26.34 3.15
CA PRO A 206 -14.18 -25.72 4.15
C PRO A 206 -13.42 -24.80 5.11
N GLN A 207 -12.08 -24.84 5.12
CA GLN A 207 -11.24 -23.97 5.93
C GLN A 207 -10.65 -22.80 5.13
N ILE A 208 -11.07 -22.56 3.89
CA ILE A 208 -10.53 -21.47 3.06
C ILE A 208 -10.67 -20.11 3.75
N VAL A 209 -11.78 -19.88 4.44
CA VAL A 209 -12.04 -18.66 5.20
C VAL A 209 -12.73 -18.98 6.52
N VAL A 210 -12.12 -18.58 7.63
CA VAL A 210 -12.58 -18.92 8.98
C VAL A 210 -12.61 -17.69 9.88
N LEU A 211 -13.58 -17.63 10.78
CA LEU A 211 -13.66 -16.60 11.80
C LEU A 211 -12.75 -16.99 12.98
N ARG A 212 -11.72 -16.19 13.26
CA ARG A 212 -10.83 -16.38 14.41
C ARG A 212 -10.74 -15.09 15.21
N HIS A 213 -11.03 -15.18 16.51
CA HIS A 213 -11.00 -14.03 17.43
C HIS A 213 -11.83 -12.82 16.91
N GLY A 214 -13.01 -13.10 16.36
CA GLY A 214 -13.91 -12.07 15.82
C GLY A 214 -13.51 -11.48 14.47
N VAL A 215 -12.45 -11.99 13.82
CA VAL A 215 -11.94 -11.49 12.54
C VAL A 215 -11.90 -12.62 11.51
N TRP A 216 -12.41 -12.37 10.30
CA TRP A 216 -12.35 -13.34 9.21
C TRP A 216 -10.93 -13.42 8.63
N ARG A 217 -10.42 -14.64 8.47
CA ARG A 217 -9.08 -14.91 7.97
C ARG A 217 -9.07 -16.02 6.94
N VAL A 218 -8.31 -15.82 5.87
CA VAL A 218 -7.98 -16.82 4.86
C VAL A 218 -7.07 -17.89 5.50
N LYS A 219 -7.50 -19.16 5.43
CA LYS A 219 -6.89 -20.32 6.11
C LYS A 219 -6.63 -20.13 7.61
N GLY A 220 -7.32 -19.17 8.24
CA GLY A 220 -7.10 -18.80 9.65
C GLY A 220 -5.84 -18.00 9.92
N ILE A 221 -5.12 -17.55 8.89
CA ILE A 221 -3.80 -16.93 9.03
C ILE A 221 -3.89 -15.42 8.74
N ILE A 222 -4.33 -15.03 7.54
CA ILE A 222 -4.23 -13.66 7.02
C ILE A 222 -5.61 -13.07 6.66
N GLN A 223 -5.79 -11.76 6.74
CA GLN A 223 -7.07 -11.10 6.43
C GLN A 223 -7.26 -10.82 4.94
N VAL A 224 -6.18 -10.60 4.18
CA VAL A 224 -6.28 -10.31 2.74
C VAL A 224 -6.38 -11.58 1.90
N SER A 225 -7.13 -11.51 0.79
CA SER A 225 -7.25 -12.59 -0.19
C SER A 225 -6.30 -12.44 -1.38
N ARG A 226 -5.63 -11.29 -1.48
CA ARG A 226 -4.66 -11.00 -2.53
C ARG A 226 -3.44 -10.30 -1.92
N SER A 227 -2.24 -10.75 -2.28
CA SER A 227 -0.96 -10.06 -1.97
C SER A 227 0.08 -10.29 -3.08
N ILE A 228 1.12 -9.45 -3.16
CA ILE A 228 2.41 -9.88 -3.70
C ILE A 228 3.16 -10.58 -2.56
N GLY A 229 3.94 -11.62 -2.85
CA GLY A 229 4.59 -12.43 -1.81
C GLY A 229 3.64 -13.45 -1.19
N ASP A 230 3.73 -13.70 0.13
CA ASP A 230 3.02 -14.79 0.80
C ASP A 230 3.13 -16.12 0.03
N VAL A 231 4.33 -16.37 -0.50
CA VAL A 231 4.64 -17.44 -1.44
C VAL A 231 4.27 -18.82 -0.86
N TYR A 232 4.32 -18.97 0.47
CA TYR A 232 3.87 -20.17 1.19
C TYR A 232 2.37 -20.48 1.02
N LEU A 233 1.51 -19.49 0.77
CA LEU A 233 0.08 -19.68 0.50
C LEU A 233 -0.24 -19.87 -0.98
N LYS A 234 0.75 -19.69 -1.85
CA LYS A 234 0.59 -19.81 -3.31
C LYS A 234 1.20 -21.09 -3.85
N HIS A 235 2.24 -21.60 -3.19
CA HIS A 235 2.95 -22.80 -3.63
C HIS A 235 3.24 -23.74 -2.45
N THR A 236 2.67 -24.95 -2.50
CA THR A 236 2.78 -25.94 -1.42
C THR A 236 4.22 -26.31 -1.05
N LYS A 237 5.19 -26.19 -1.97
CA LYS A 237 6.61 -26.48 -1.71
C LYS A 237 7.25 -25.58 -0.66
N TYR A 238 6.65 -24.43 -0.37
CA TYR A 238 7.13 -23.48 0.64
C TYR A 238 6.25 -23.48 1.90
N CYS A 239 5.12 -24.17 1.93
CA CYS A 239 4.28 -24.33 3.12
C CYS A 239 4.75 -25.53 3.96
N ARG A 240 6.02 -25.54 4.35
CA ARG A 240 6.65 -26.67 5.06
C ARG A 240 7.86 -26.21 5.85
N GLU A 241 8.43 -27.10 6.65
CA GLU A 241 9.72 -26.82 7.30
C GLU A 241 10.76 -26.33 6.29
N PRO A 242 11.55 -25.31 6.66
CA PRO A 242 11.76 -24.81 8.02
C PRO A 242 10.93 -23.56 8.44
N ILE A 243 9.86 -23.17 7.73
CA ILE A 243 9.03 -22.04 8.21
C ILE A 243 8.30 -22.39 9.51
N ASN A 244 8.04 -21.37 10.34
CA ASN A 244 7.39 -21.56 11.64
C ASN A 244 6.01 -22.21 11.48
N GLY A 245 5.66 -23.10 12.43
CA GLY A 245 4.40 -23.83 12.44
C GLY A 245 3.13 -22.98 12.31
N LYS A 246 3.15 -21.74 12.82
CA LYS A 246 2.01 -20.81 12.73
C LYS A 246 1.64 -20.39 11.29
N PHE A 247 2.58 -20.53 10.35
CA PHE A 247 2.38 -20.24 8.93
C PHE A 247 2.09 -21.50 8.11
N ARG A 248 2.11 -22.68 8.71
CA ARG A 248 1.83 -23.93 7.98
C ARG A 248 0.34 -24.22 8.02
N VAL A 249 -0.25 -24.50 6.86
CA VAL A 249 -1.63 -25.00 6.79
C VAL A 249 -1.62 -26.52 7.00
N SER A 250 -2.70 -27.05 7.59
CA SER A 250 -2.78 -28.48 7.96
C SER A 250 -2.91 -29.40 6.75
N GLU A 251 -3.50 -28.92 5.65
CA GLU A 251 -3.72 -29.68 4.42
C GLU A 251 -2.89 -29.10 3.26
N PRO A 252 -2.37 -29.94 2.35
CA PRO A 252 -1.62 -29.47 1.20
C PRO A 252 -2.40 -28.46 0.34
N ILE A 253 -1.70 -27.44 -0.16
CA ILE A 253 -2.29 -26.42 -1.01
C ILE A 253 -2.26 -26.93 -2.46
N ASN A 254 -3.41 -27.39 -2.96
CA ASN A 254 -3.55 -27.90 -4.33
C ASN A 254 -3.69 -26.77 -5.37
N MET A 255 -4.09 -25.57 -4.94
CA MET A 255 -4.23 -24.38 -5.78
C MET A 255 -3.93 -23.12 -4.95
N PRO A 256 -3.43 -22.01 -5.55
CA PRO A 256 -3.05 -20.83 -4.79
C PRO A 256 -4.20 -20.26 -3.95
N VAL A 257 -3.98 -20.17 -2.64
CA VAL A 257 -4.97 -19.63 -1.68
C VAL A 257 -5.10 -18.12 -1.80
N LEU A 258 -4.00 -17.43 -2.12
CA LEU A 258 -3.96 -15.99 -2.38
C LEU A 258 -3.67 -15.72 -3.85
N LEU A 259 -4.29 -14.69 -4.40
CA LEU A 259 -4.02 -14.25 -5.77
C LEU A 259 -3.05 -13.08 -5.81
N ALA A 260 -2.23 -13.01 -6.85
CA ALA A 260 -1.35 -11.87 -7.15
C ALA A 260 -1.88 -10.98 -8.28
N THR A 261 -3.12 -11.21 -8.73
CA THR A 261 -3.75 -10.44 -9.80
C THR A 261 -4.53 -9.26 -9.21
N PRO A 262 -4.19 -8.00 -9.58
CA PRO A 262 -4.89 -6.85 -9.06
C PRO A 262 -6.28 -6.73 -9.69
N SER A 263 -7.22 -6.12 -8.96
CA SER A 263 -8.43 -5.55 -9.56
C SER A 263 -8.08 -4.19 -10.14
N ILE A 264 -8.49 -3.93 -11.38
CA ILE A 264 -8.14 -2.70 -12.11
C ILE A 264 -9.40 -1.92 -12.45
N LEU A 265 -9.42 -0.64 -12.12
CA LEU A 265 -10.45 0.32 -12.48
C LEU A 265 -9.84 1.44 -13.32
N THR A 266 -10.56 1.85 -14.36
CA THR A 266 -10.19 2.97 -15.23
C THR A 266 -11.17 4.12 -14.99
N HIS A 267 -10.65 5.31 -14.70
CA HIS A 267 -11.43 6.51 -14.40
C HIS A 267 -10.94 7.68 -15.26
N PRO A 268 -11.73 8.17 -16.23
CA PRO A 268 -11.45 9.42 -16.93
C PRO A 268 -11.45 10.58 -15.93
N ILE A 269 -10.37 11.35 -15.89
CA ILE A 269 -10.26 12.50 -14.98
C ILE A 269 -11.13 13.63 -15.51
N HIS A 270 -12.03 14.13 -14.66
CA HIS A 270 -12.95 15.19 -15.00
C HIS A 270 -12.60 16.49 -14.25
N PRO A 271 -12.99 17.68 -14.76
CA PRO A 271 -12.73 18.96 -14.08
C PRO A 271 -13.29 19.09 -12.66
N ASN A 272 -14.29 18.27 -12.30
CA ASN A 272 -14.85 18.22 -10.94
C ASN A 272 -14.09 17.28 -9.99
N ASP A 273 -13.14 16.48 -10.48
CA ASP A 273 -12.30 15.63 -9.67
C ASP A 273 -11.21 16.49 -9.00
N SER A 274 -11.30 16.67 -7.68
CA SER A 274 -10.55 17.70 -6.98
C SER A 274 -9.24 17.20 -6.38
N PHE A 275 -9.22 15.98 -5.86
CA PHE A 275 -8.04 15.33 -5.30
C PHE A 275 -8.25 13.82 -5.13
N LEU A 276 -7.15 13.07 -5.02
CA LEU A 276 -7.13 11.64 -4.71
C LEU A 276 -6.41 11.42 -3.38
N ILE A 277 -6.88 10.45 -2.59
CA ILE A 277 -6.24 9.99 -1.36
C ILE A 277 -5.89 8.52 -1.55
N PHE A 278 -4.59 8.22 -1.63
CA PHE A 278 -4.06 6.84 -1.62
C PHE A 278 -3.54 6.54 -0.22
N ALA A 279 -3.98 5.45 0.40
CA ALA A 279 -3.46 5.05 1.70
C ALA A 279 -3.63 3.54 1.97
N SER A 280 -2.80 3.01 2.86
CA SER A 280 -2.92 1.66 3.43
C SER A 280 -4.09 1.58 4.41
N ASP A 281 -4.45 0.35 4.79
CA ASP A 281 -5.47 0.06 5.79
C ASP A 281 -5.24 0.81 7.11
N GLY A 282 -3.99 1.08 7.49
CA GLY A 282 -3.63 1.86 8.68
C GLY A 282 -4.25 3.27 8.74
N LEU A 283 -4.70 3.83 7.61
CA LEU A 283 -5.59 5.01 7.59
C LEU A 283 -7.07 4.62 7.67
N TRP A 284 -7.49 3.70 6.80
CA TRP A 284 -8.90 3.39 6.53
C TRP A 284 -9.57 2.57 7.65
N GLU A 285 -8.81 1.88 8.49
CA GLU A 285 -9.30 1.28 9.74
C GLU A 285 -9.74 2.33 10.77
N HIS A 286 -9.30 3.58 10.61
CA HIS A 286 -9.52 4.65 11.58
C HIS A 286 -10.40 5.79 11.07
N LEU A 287 -10.43 6.02 9.75
CA LEU A 287 -11.21 7.09 9.14
C LEU A 287 -12.15 6.55 8.05
N SER A 288 -13.40 7.05 8.04
CA SER A 288 -14.29 6.84 6.90
C SER A 288 -13.84 7.64 5.68
N ASN A 289 -14.32 7.26 4.50
CA ASN A 289 -14.06 7.96 3.24
C ASN A 289 -14.48 9.44 3.33
N GLU A 290 -15.68 9.69 3.88
CA GLU A 290 -16.25 11.02 4.06
C GLU A 290 -15.42 11.84 5.03
N LYS A 291 -14.96 11.22 6.14
CA LYS A 291 -14.14 11.94 7.12
C LYS A 291 -12.79 12.34 6.53
N ALA A 292 -12.15 11.45 5.78
CA ALA A 292 -10.88 11.74 5.11
C ALA A 292 -11.03 12.88 4.08
N VAL A 293 -12.05 12.80 3.22
CA VAL A 293 -12.37 13.84 2.24
C VAL A 293 -12.69 15.18 2.92
N GLN A 294 -13.47 15.17 4.01
CA GLN A 294 -13.75 16.37 4.80
C GLN A 294 -12.47 17.01 5.35
N ILE A 295 -11.53 16.22 5.89
CA ILE A 295 -10.26 16.72 6.42
C ILE A 295 -9.44 17.40 5.32
N VAL A 296 -9.37 16.80 4.12
CA VAL A 296 -8.63 17.37 2.99
C VAL A 296 -9.30 18.64 2.48
N GLN A 297 -10.62 18.63 2.31
CA GLN A 297 -11.38 19.76 1.78
C GLN A 297 -11.38 20.99 2.69
N SER A 298 -11.44 20.79 4.02
CA SER A 298 -11.55 21.88 5.00
C SER A 298 -10.24 22.59 5.33
N HIS A 299 -9.12 22.20 4.71
CA HIS A 299 -7.79 22.70 5.06
C HIS A 299 -6.93 23.01 3.82
N PRO A 300 -5.88 23.84 3.95
CA PRO A 300 -4.95 24.12 2.85
C PRO A 300 -4.31 22.84 2.31
N ARG A 301 -4.12 22.70 1.00
CA ARG A 301 -3.54 21.48 0.39
C ARG A 301 -2.21 21.04 1.03
N LYS A 302 -1.37 22.00 1.39
CA LYS A 302 -0.10 21.77 2.09
C LYS A 302 -0.32 21.01 3.40
N GLY A 303 0.30 19.84 3.53
CA GLY A 303 0.28 18.99 4.72
C GLY A 303 -1.00 18.16 4.88
N SER A 304 -1.76 17.93 3.79
CA SER A 304 -3.01 17.15 3.84
C SER A 304 -2.78 15.71 4.31
N ALA A 305 -1.77 15.02 3.79
CA ALA A 305 -1.43 13.66 4.21
C ALA A 305 -1.05 13.60 5.69
N LYS A 306 -0.25 14.58 6.16
CA LYS A 306 0.14 14.69 7.57
C LYS A 306 -1.07 14.85 8.49
N ARG A 307 -2.07 15.65 8.09
CA ARG A 307 -3.31 15.82 8.86
C ARG A 307 -4.15 14.56 8.90
N LEU A 308 -4.25 13.85 7.78
CA LEU A 308 -4.93 12.55 7.71
C LEU A 308 -4.30 11.54 8.68
N VAL A 309 -2.97 11.39 8.64
CA VAL A 309 -2.25 10.49 9.55
C VAL A 309 -2.44 10.89 11.01
N LYS A 310 -2.37 12.19 11.34
CA LYS A 310 -2.63 12.66 12.71
C LYS A 310 -4.06 12.38 13.17
N ALA A 311 -5.06 12.55 12.29
CA ALA A 311 -6.44 12.23 12.60
C ALA A 311 -6.65 10.73 12.84
N ALA A 312 -6.07 9.88 11.98
CA ALA A 312 -6.12 8.43 12.17
C ALA A 312 -5.47 7.99 13.49
N LEU A 313 -4.30 8.55 13.84
CA LEU A 313 -3.66 8.29 15.13
C LEU A 313 -4.50 8.74 16.33
N HIS A 314 -5.24 9.86 16.22
CA HIS A 314 -6.18 10.27 17.27
C HIS A 314 -7.35 9.28 17.43
N GLU A 315 -7.93 8.80 16.33
CA GLU A 315 -9.01 7.80 16.40
C GLU A 315 -8.49 6.44 16.89
N ALA A 316 -7.29 6.04 16.49
CA ALA A 316 -6.61 4.86 17.03
C ALA A 316 -6.40 4.95 18.56
N ALA A 317 -6.02 6.14 19.06
CA ALA A 317 -5.89 6.41 20.49
C ALA A 317 -7.19 6.19 21.25
N LYS A 318 -8.28 6.77 20.73
CA LYS A 318 -9.62 6.65 21.32
C LYS A 318 -10.10 5.20 21.35
N LYS A 319 -9.92 4.46 20.26
CA LYS A 319 -10.30 3.03 20.18
C LYS A 319 -9.57 2.16 21.20
N ARG A 320 -8.39 2.58 21.66
CA ARG A 320 -7.56 1.87 22.66
C ARG A 320 -7.66 2.45 24.07
N GLU A 321 -8.57 3.41 24.30
CA GLU A 321 -8.70 4.13 25.58
C GLU A 321 -7.38 4.76 26.09
N MET A 322 -6.52 5.17 25.17
CA MET A 322 -5.19 5.70 25.47
C MET A 322 -5.05 7.17 25.07
N ARG A 323 -4.13 7.90 25.72
CA ARG A 323 -3.81 9.27 25.28
C ARG A 323 -2.98 9.25 24.00
N TYR A 324 -3.22 10.22 23.12
CA TYR A 324 -2.42 10.40 21.90
C TYR A 324 -0.92 10.55 22.16
N SER A 325 -0.55 11.20 23.27
CA SER A 325 0.84 11.32 23.72
C SER A 325 1.50 9.96 23.95
N ASP A 326 0.72 8.97 24.39
CA ASP A 326 1.24 7.66 24.78
C ASP A 326 1.51 6.84 23.51
N LEU A 327 0.61 6.88 22.52
CA LEU A 327 0.85 6.30 21.19
C LEU A 327 2.12 6.83 20.51
N ARG A 328 2.38 8.13 20.62
CA ARG A 328 3.60 8.74 20.07
C ARG A 328 4.88 8.27 20.78
N ASN A 329 4.76 7.76 22.00
CA ASN A 329 5.86 7.32 22.85
C ASN A 329 6.00 5.79 22.95
N ILE A 330 5.02 5.00 22.47
CA ILE A 330 5.07 3.53 22.50
C ILE A 330 6.31 3.00 21.79
N GLY A 331 6.66 3.55 20.62
CA GLY A 331 7.90 3.17 19.93
C GLY A 331 9.20 3.63 20.60
N LYS A 332 9.14 4.42 21.69
CA LYS A 332 10.31 4.83 22.49
C LYS A 332 10.46 4.09 23.82
N LYS A 333 9.38 3.57 24.40
CA LYS A 333 9.39 3.02 25.77
C LYS A 333 9.13 1.51 25.87
N LEU A 334 8.63 0.88 24.82
CA LEU A 334 8.34 -0.55 24.81
C LEU A 334 8.90 -1.14 23.52
N GLY A 335 9.78 -2.13 23.65
CA GLY A 335 10.12 -2.99 22.53
C GLY A 335 8.85 -3.70 22.05
N GLY A 336 8.28 -3.19 20.95
CA GLY A 336 7.15 -3.81 20.24
C GLY A 336 5.77 -3.63 20.89
N PHE A 337 4.74 -3.89 20.08
CA PHE A 337 3.29 -3.76 20.33
C PHE A 337 2.59 -2.47 19.86
N LEU A 338 2.71 -2.18 18.56
CA LEU A 338 1.49 -2.07 17.75
C LEU A 338 1.28 -3.41 17.05
N PRO A 339 0.41 -4.30 17.56
CA PRO A 339 -0.05 -5.38 16.72
C PRO A 339 -0.98 -4.74 15.67
N LYS A 340 -0.58 -4.75 14.39
CA LYS A 340 -1.51 -5.27 13.37
C LYS A 340 -1.92 -6.62 13.91
N ALA A 341 -3.22 -6.95 13.99
CA ALA A 341 -3.71 -8.16 14.65
C ALA A 341 -2.99 -9.43 14.14
N GLN A 342 -1.87 -9.75 14.77
CA GLN A 342 -0.98 -10.89 14.61
C GLN A 342 -0.21 -10.99 15.94
N SER A 343 -0.27 -12.18 16.55
CA SER A 343 0.24 -12.61 17.88
C SER A 343 -0.66 -12.25 19.07
N GLY A 344 -1.03 -13.15 20.00
CA GLY A 344 -0.86 -14.59 20.29
C GLY A 344 -1.88 -14.93 21.40
N ASP A 345 -2.28 -16.15 21.75
CA ASP A 345 -1.85 -17.53 21.47
C ASP A 345 -2.91 -18.33 20.67
#